data_AF-A0A7K3G5E7-F1
#
_entry.id   AF-A0A7K3G5E7-F1
#
_cell.length_a   1.000
_cell.length_b   1.000
_cell.length_c   1.000
_cell.angle_alpha   90.00
_cell.angle_beta   90.00
_cell.angle_gamma   90.00
#
_symmetry.space_group_name_H-M   'P 1'
#
loop_
_entity.id
_entity.type
_entity.pdbx_description
1 polymer ?
#
loop_
_entity_poly.entity_id
_entity_poly.type
_entity_poly.pdbx_seq_one_letter_code
_entity_poly.pdbx_strand_id
1 'polypeptide(L)'
;MPKPWRAQQPTCRHGHPFPANLFYSNRGWALCRTCSRTYQRAYNRTRHQLTYIPVTPDEVAIDRAVQGDPPTRLTPRERAAAVHRLDAQGLTARQIAEHVGCTKRTVHRIRNRTATA
;
A
#
# COMPACT_ATOMS: atom_id res chain seq x y z
N MET A 1 18.60 3.22 -41.98
CA MET A 1 17.12 3.31 -42.00
C MET A 1 16.59 3.15 -40.59
N PRO A 2 15.80 4.09 -40.04
CA PRO A 2 15.21 3.90 -38.72
C PRO A 2 14.24 2.73 -38.81
N LYS A 3 14.35 1.75 -37.89
CA LYS A 3 13.45 0.59 -37.85
C LYS A 3 12.00 1.09 -37.85
N PRO A 4 11.15 0.69 -38.81
CA PRO A 4 9.74 1.05 -38.78
C PRO A 4 9.15 0.51 -37.48
N TRP A 5 8.64 1.41 -36.65
CA TRP A 5 8.04 1.05 -35.38
C TRP A 5 6.84 0.11 -35.62
N ARG A 6 6.56 -0.74 -34.62
CA ARG A 6 5.46 -1.71 -34.54
C ARG A 6 4.05 -1.08 -34.49
N ALA A 7 3.81 0.02 -35.21
CA ALA A 7 2.56 0.77 -35.19
C ALA A 7 1.53 0.27 -36.23
N GLN A 8 1.96 -0.53 -37.22
CA GLN A 8 1.06 -1.17 -38.21
C GLN A 8 0.54 -2.54 -37.76
N GLN A 9 1.09 -3.11 -36.69
CA GLN A 9 0.59 -4.38 -36.16
C GLN A 9 -0.71 -4.12 -35.40
N PRO A 10 -1.74 -4.98 -35.49
CA PRO A 10 -3.00 -4.80 -34.75
C PRO A 10 -2.83 -5.03 -33.23
N THR A 11 -1.71 -5.65 -32.82
CA THR A 11 -1.41 -6.04 -31.45
C THR A 11 -0.01 -5.62 -31.03
N CYS A 12 0.16 -5.34 -29.74
CA CYS A 12 1.46 -5.03 -29.16
C CYS A 12 2.33 -6.28 -29.02
N ARG A 13 3.61 -6.13 -28.63
CA ARG A 13 4.55 -7.25 -28.42
C ARG A 13 4.04 -8.33 -27.43
N HIS A 14 3.14 -7.96 -26.53
CA HIS A 14 2.53 -8.86 -25.55
C HIS A 14 1.12 -9.33 -25.95
N GLY A 15 0.70 -9.13 -27.20
CA GLY A 15 -0.58 -9.60 -27.73
C GLY A 15 -1.79 -8.70 -27.44
N HIS A 16 -1.61 -7.54 -26.80
CA HIS A 16 -2.74 -6.64 -26.52
C HIS A 16 -3.18 -5.87 -27.77
N PRO A 17 -4.48 -5.79 -28.08
CA PRO A 17 -4.98 -5.07 -29.27
C PRO A 17 -4.76 -3.56 -29.14
N PHE A 18 -4.17 -2.94 -30.16
CA PHE A 18 -3.89 -1.51 -30.17
C PHE A 18 -5.13 -0.61 -30.22
N PRO A 19 -6.23 -0.93 -30.93
CA PRO A 19 -7.43 -0.08 -30.85
C PRO A 19 -7.93 0.17 -29.42
N ALA A 20 -7.78 -0.82 -28.53
CA ALA A 20 -8.15 -0.69 -27.11
C ALA A 20 -7.02 -0.19 -26.20
N ASN A 21 -5.76 -0.44 -26.59
CA ASN A 21 -4.60 -0.22 -25.70
C ASN A 21 -3.60 0.81 -26.22
N LEU A 22 -3.77 1.38 -27.40
CA LEU A 22 -2.89 2.40 -27.93
C LEU A 22 -3.09 3.72 -27.16
N PHE A 23 -2.00 4.30 -26.71
CA PHE A 23 -1.98 5.67 -26.22
C PHE A 23 -0.65 6.33 -26.58
N TYR A 24 -0.67 7.65 -26.66
CA TYR A 24 0.52 8.45 -26.91
C TYR A 24 0.99 9.06 -25.59
N SER A 25 2.30 8.94 -25.32
CA SER A 25 2.93 9.63 -24.20
C SER A 25 3.05 11.13 -24.50
N ASN A 26 3.36 11.94 -23.47
CA ASN A 26 3.62 13.38 -23.63
C ASN A 26 4.80 13.69 -24.57
N ARG A 27 5.64 12.69 -24.87
CA ARG A 27 6.75 12.79 -25.82
C ARG A 27 6.39 12.29 -27.23
N GLY A 28 5.12 12.01 -27.49
CA GLY A 28 4.62 11.51 -28.79
C GLY A 28 4.80 10.01 -29.04
N TRP A 29 5.43 9.25 -28.13
CA TRP A 29 5.61 7.81 -28.31
C TRP A 29 4.31 7.03 -28.19
N ALA A 30 4.03 6.17 -29.18
CA ALA A 30 2.94 5.19 -29.16
C ALA A 30 3.26 4.01 -28.22
N LEU A 31 2.40 3.77 -27.25
CA LEU A 31 2.58 2.77 -26.21
C LEU A 31 1.30 1.94 -26.00
N CYS A 32 1.47 0.72 -25.48
CA CYS A 32 0.36 -0.11 -25.03
C CYS A 32 0.04 0.22 -23.56
N ARG A 33 -1.20 0.62 -23.26
CA ARG A 33 -1.70 0.96 -21.91
C ARG A 33 -1.48 -0.16 -20.93
N THR A 34 -1.82 -1.40 -21.29
CA THR A 34 -1.65 -2.56 -20.40
C THR A 34 -0.18 -2.79 -20.09
N CYS A 35 0.69 -2.80 -21.09
CA CYS A 35 2.13 -2.94 -20.87
C CYS A 35 2.70 -1.79 -20.03
N SER A 36 2.29 -0.56 -20.31
CA SER A 36 2.70 0.62 -19.55
C SER A 36 2.27 0.52 -18.09
N ARG A 37 1.03 0.08 -17.80
CA ARG A 37 0.54 -0.13 -16.43
C ARG A 37 1.33 -1.21 -15.71
N THR A 38 1.63 -2.32 -16.37
CA THR A 38 2.44 -3.40 -15.80
C THR A 38 3.85 -2.91 -15.48
N TYR A 39 4.47 -2.20 -16.41
CA TYR A 39 5.79 -1.60 -16.20
C TYR A 39 5.78 -0.58 -15.07
N GLN A 40 4.78 0.30 -15.02
CA GLN A 40 4.62 1.29 -13.96
C GLN A 40 4.41 0.62 -12.59
N ARG A 41 3.62 -0.45 -12.50
CA ARG A 41 3.45 -1.23 -11.27
C ARG A 41 4.77 -1.86 -10.81
N ALA A 42 5.54 -2.42 -11.73
CA ALA A 42 6.85 -2.98 -11.43
C ALA A 42 7.84 -1.90 -10.96
N TYR A 43 7.91 -0.77 -11.68
CA TYR A 43 8.72 0.38 -11.30
C TYR A 43 8.32 0.97 -9.95
N ASN A 44 7.01 1.10 -9.68
CA ASN A 44 6.53 1.57 -8.39
C ASN A 44 6.84 0.56 -7.28
N ARG A 45 6.80 -0.75 -7.55
CA ARG A 45 7.19 -1.78 -6.58
C ARG A 45 8.67 -1.69 -6.24
N THR A 46 9.55 -1.56 -7.23
CA THR A 46 11.01 -1.44 -7.01
C THR A 46 11.38 -0.08 -6.40
N ARG A 47 10.74 1.00 -6.84
CA ARG A 47 10.96 2.34 -6.26
C ARG A 47 10.48 2.39 -4.81
N HIS A 48 9.31 1.82 -4.52
CA HIS A 48 8.83 1.70 -3.14
C HIS A 48 9.77 0.84 -2.31
N GLN A 49 10.41 -0.20 -2.87
CA GLN A 49 11.46 -0.94 -2.14
C GLN A 49 12.71 -0.09 -1.85
N LEU A 50 13.12 0.81 -2.74
CA LEU A 50 14.31 1.66 -2.56
C LEU A 50 14.06 2.88 -1.65
N THR A 51 12.84 3.40 -1.59
CA THR A 51 12.49 4.55 -0.73
C THR A 51 11.78 4.16 0.57
N TYR A 52 11.53 2.87 0.78
CA TYR A 52 10.96 2.37 2.02
C TYR A 52 12.07 2.24 3.07
N ILE A 53 12.35 3.34 3.75
CA ILE A 53 12.92 3.27 5.09
C ILE A 53 11.78 2.72 5.96
N PRO A 54 11.88 1.50 6.53
CA PRO A 54 10.94 1.13 7.56
C PRO A 54 11.14 2.14 8.68
N VAL A 55 10.20 3.06 8.85
CA VAL A 55 10.10 3.82 10.09
C VAL A 55 9.89 2.74 11.14
N THR A 56 10.96 2.40 11.85
CA THR A 56 10.87 1.59 13.06
C THR A 56 9.78 2.25 13.89
N PRO A 57 8.74 1.50 14.29
CA PRO A 57 7.65 2.08 15.05
C PRO A 57 8.20 2.88 16.21
N ASP A 58 7.70 4.10 16.40
CA ASP A 58 8.09 4.88 17.57
C ASP A 58 7.50 4.23 18.82
N GLU A 59 8.37 3.59 19.61
CA GLU A 59 7.97 2.88 20.83
C GLU A 59 7.27 3.81 21.82
N VAL A 60 7.68 5.08 21.90
CA VAL A 60 7.05 6.09 22.77
C VAL A 60 5.63 6.39 22.30
N ALA A 61 5.43 6.49 20.98
CA ALA A 61 4.09 6.68 20.42
C ALA A 61 3.17 5.49 20.70
N ILE A 62 3.71 4.26 20.66
CA ILE A 62 2.98 3.05 21.01
C ILE A 62 2.61 3.05 22.49
N ASP A 63 3.57 3.29 23.38
CA ASP A 63 3.34 3.26 24.83
C ASP A 63 2.32 4.30 25.27
N ARG A 64 2.39 5.51 24.72
CA ARG A 64 1.39 6.56 24.95
C ARG A 64 -0.01 6.13 24.49
N ALA A 65 -0.11 5.50 23.32
CA ALA A 65 -1.39 4.95 22.85
C ALA A 65 -1.91 3.80 23.72
N VAL A 66 -1.02 2.97 24.28
CA VAL A 66 -1.38 1.92 25.25
C VAL A 66 -1.85 2.52 26.58
N GLN A 67 -1.34 3.68 26.97
CA GLN A 67 -1.79 4.41 28.16
C GLN A 67 -3.07 5.23 27.95
N GLY A 68 -3.62 5.23 26.73
CA GLY A 68 -4.85 5.97 26.40
C GLY A 68 -4.62 7.44 26.02
N ASP A 69 -3.38 7.86 25.79
CA ASP A 69 -3.02 9.20 25.29
C ASP A 69 -2.36 9.10 23.90
N PRO A 70 -3.09 8.68 22.85
CA PRO A 70 -2.50 8.44 21.55
C PRO A 70 -2.12 9.77 20.89
N PRO A 71 -0.95 9.85 20.22
CA PRO A 71 -0.58 11.03 19.45
C PRO A 71 -1.56 11.26 18.29
N THR A 72 -1.69 12.53 17.85
CA THR A 72 -2.62 12.93 16.78
C THR A 72 -2.47 12.12 15.49
N ARG A 73 -1.25 11.63 15.21
CA ARG A 73 -0.96 10.82 14.03
C ARG A 73 -0.21 9.54 14.40
N LEU A 74 -0.97 8.50 14.74
CA LEU A 74 -0.44 7.15 14.88
C LEU A 74 -0.37 6.46 13.51
N THR A 75 0.81 5.97 13.12
CA THR A 75 0.96 5.24 11.86
C THR A 75 0.19 3.91 11.90
N PRO A 76 -0.13 3.30 10.75
CA PRO A 76 -0.79 2.00 10.73
C PRO A 76 -0.02 0.89 11.44
N ARG A 77 1.33 0.96 11.46
CA ARG A 77 2.19 -0.01 12.16
C ARG A 77 2.15 0.18 13.66
N GLU A 78 2.34 1.39 14.15
CA GLU A 78 2.25 1.72 15.58
C GLU A 78 0.86 1.42 16.13
N ARG A 79 -0.21 1.71 15.37
CA ARG A 79 -1.58 1.35 15.75
C ARG A 79 -1.75 -0.15 15.93
N ALA A 80 -1.23 -0.94 15.01
CA ALA A 80 -1.29 -2.40 15.13
C ALA A 80 -0.53 -2.87 16.37
N ALA A 81 0.67 -2.35 16.62
CA ALA A 81 1.47 -2.68 17.79
C ALA A 81 0.74 -2.33 19.11
N ALA A 82 0.17 -1.13 19.23
CA ALA A 82 -0.60 -0.72 20.39
C ALA A 82 -1.83 -1.62 20.62
N VAL A 83 -2.57 -1.94 19.55
CA VAL A 83 -3.70 -2.88 19.60
C VAL A 83 -3.24 -4.24 20.12
N HIS A 84 -2.12 -4.78 19.64
CA HIS A 84 -1.60 -6.07 20.10
C HIS A 84 -1.19 -6.06 21.57
N ARG A 85 -0.56 -4.99 22.06
CA ARG A 85 -0.22 -4.84 23.50
C ARG A 85 -1.47 -4.85 24.37
N LEU A 86 -2.50 -4.10 23.99
CA LEU A 86 -3.76 -4.03 24.74
C LEU A 86 -4.58 -5.33 24.62
N ASP A 87 -4.49 -6.03 23.50
CA ASP A 87 -5.13 -7.34 23.30
C ASP A 87 -4.51 -8.40 24.21
N ALA A 88 -3.18 -8.41 24.34
CA ALA A 88 -2.45 -9.29 25.26
C ALA A 88 -2.78 -9.02 26.74
N GLN A 89 -3.20 -7.79 27.07
CA GLN A 89 -3.72 -7.42 28.39
C GLN A 89 -5.20 -7.82 28.60
N GLY A 90 -5.87 -8.38 27.59
CA GLY A 90 -7.24 -8.86 27.68
C GLY A 90 -8.32 -7.78 27.50
N LEU A 91 -7.98 -6.60 26.99
CA LEU A 91 -8.96 -5.53 26.80
C LEU A 91 -9.95 -5.86 25.67
N THR A 92 -11.20 -5.41 25.85
CA THR A 92 -12.23 -5.57 24.81
C THR A 92 -11.97 -4.65 23.62
N ALA A 93 -12.50 -5.01 22.45
CA ALA A 93 -12.33 -4.20 21.24
C ALA A 93 -12.87 -2.76 21.38
N ARG A 94 -13.83 -2.53 22.29
CA ARG A 94 -14.33 -1.19 22.62
C ARG A 94 -13.30 -0.37 23.40
N GLN A 95 -12.72 -0.96 24.45
CA GLN A 95 -11.71 -0.31 25.29
C GLN A 95 -10.44 -0.03 24.50
N ILE A 96 -10.00 -0.97 23.66
CA ILE A 96 -8.85 -0.78 22.77
C ILE A 96 -9.09 0.39 21.80
N ALA A 97 -10.28 0.44 21.19
CA ALA A 97 -10.65 1.51 20.28
C ALA A 97 -10.59 2.89 20.95
N GLU A 98 -11.04 2.97 22.20
CA GLU A 98 -11.01 4.18 23.01
C GLU A 98 -9.58 4.61 23.35
N HIS A 99 -8.74 3.68 23.83
CA HIS A 99 -7.33 3.95 24.15
C HIS A 99 -6.53 4.44 22.93
N VAL A 100 -6.72 3.80 21.78
CA VAL A 100 -5.90 4.06 20.58
C VAL A 100 -6.49 5.19 19.72
N GLY A 101 -7.69 5.68 20.05
CA GLY A 101 -8.38 6.72 19.26
C GLY A 101 -8.83 6.22 17.88
N CYS A 102 -9.36 5.00 17.80
CA CYS A 102 -9.84 4.41 16.54
C CYS A 102 -11.22 3.74 16.68
N THR A 103 -11.73 3.14 15.61
CA THR A 103 -13.03 2.45 15.62
C THR A 103 -12.89 0.96 15.94
N LYS A 104 -13.93 0.35 16.54
CA LYS A 104 -14.00 -1.11 16.76
C LYS A 104 -13.72 -1.93 15.50
N ARG A 105 -14.22 -1.47 14.34
CA ARG A 105 -13.98 -2.10 13.03
C ARG A 105 -12.48 -2.16 12.68
N THR A 106 -11.72 -1.14 13.08
CA THR A 106 -10.27 -1.10 12.88
C THR A 106 -9.56 -2.14 13.74
N VAL A 107 -9.96 -2.28 15.00
CA VAL A 107 -9.43 -3.30 15.92
C VAL A 107 -9.67 -4.71 15.37
N HIS A 108 -10.91 -5.04 14.98
CA HIS A 108 -11.22 -6.35 14.39
C HIS A 108 -10.43 -6.63 13.11
N ARG A 109 -10.23 -5.63 12.25
CA ARG A 109 -9.43 -5.76 11.04
C ARG A 109 -7.97 -6.10 11.36
N ILE A 110 -7.40 -5.50 12.41
CA ILE A 110 -6.02 -5.76 12.84
C ILE A 110 -5.90 -7.18 13.41
N ARG A 111 -6.84 -7.61 14.27
CA ARG A 111 -6.89 -9.00 14.79
C ARG A 111 -7.00 -10.05 13.68
N ASN A 112 -7.88 -9.82 12.71
CA ASN A 112 -8.07 -10.78 11.61
C ASN A 112 -6.82 -10.91 10.73
N ARG A 113 -6.05 -9.83 10.57
CA ARG A 113 -4.80 -9.84 9.80
C ARG A 113 -3.68 -10.60 10.51
N THR A 114 -3.69 -10.67 11.84
CA THR A 114 -2.73 -11.43 12.63
C THR A 114 -3.10 -12.90 12.71
N ALA A 115 -4.39 -13.24 12.76
CA ALA A 115 -4.85 -14.63 12.75
C ALA A 115 -4.59 -15.37 11.42
N THR A 116 -4.25 -14.65 10.34
CA THR A 116 -3.95 -15.22 9.01
C THR A 116 -2.46 -15.25 8.65
N ALA A 117 -1.58 -14.82 9.56
CA ALA A 117 -0.12 -14.81 9.38
C ALA A 117 0.51 -15.91 10.25
#